data_AF-A0AAE9EKS4-F1
#
_entry.id   AF-A0AAE9EKS4-F1
#
_cell.length_a   1.000
_cell.length_b   1.000
_cell.length_c   1.000
_cell.angle_alpha   90.00
_cell.angle_beta   90.00
_cell.angle_gamma   90.00
#
_symmetry.space_group_name_H-M   'P 1'
#
loop_
_entity.id
_entity.type
_entity.pdbx_description
1 polymer ?
#
loop_
_entity_poly.entity_id
_entity_poly.type
_entity_poly.pdbx_seq_one_letter_code
_entity_poly.pdbx_strand_id
1 'polypeptide(L)'
;MREIEKFFTENDPSSEVILQKVINLGVDFLGREWKNTDKSQVNVKKILGGQSNHIFYVTSSNSAKEYLLRIHRQEDAHVFTDTILFSIFSERGIGPKLYGFFNGGRLEEYLPSRALDAVSVLKPEISRKIGESFPKYHSMNVPLSKNRRCFQVMRDVLQQYQNLGGGDFNLFPTHVTWTDHPDSISLENLQKEINLMESWTNEIFEDTVVFCHNDLAVVCQYFGAEFQ
;
A
#
# COMPACT_ATOMS: atom_id res chain seq x y z
N MET A 1 -1.81 18.27 4.79
CA MET A 1 -2.49 17.82 3.56
C MET A 1 -1.93 18.61 2.40
N ARG A 2 -1.37 17.92 1.39
CA ARG A 2 -0.72 18.56 0.23
C ARG A 2 -1.77 19.24 -0.66
N GLU A 3 -1.37 20.22 -1.47
CA GLU A 3 -2.30 20.93 -2.38
C GLU A 3 -3.01 19.98 -3.34
N ILE A 4 -2.27 19.03 -3.93
CA ILE A 4 -2.84 18.04 -4.83
C ILE A 4 -3.80 17.07 -4.13
N GLU A 5 -3.53 16.75 -2.87
CA GLU A 5 -4.41 15.93 -2.05
C GLU A 5 -5.73 16.66 -1.82
N LYS A 6 -5.68 17.92 -1.34
CA LYS A 6 -6.86 18.77 -1.15
C LYS A 6 -7.66 18.92 -2.45
N PHE A 7 -6.98 19.17 -3.56
CA PHE A 7 -7.62 19.33 -4.87
C PHE A 7 -8.49 18.12 -5.23
N PHE A 8 -7.98 16.90 -5.07
CA PHE A 8 -8.72 15.68 -5.40
C PHE A 8 -9.72 15.23 -4.32
N THR A 9 -9.63 15.74 -3.08
CA THR A 9 -10.55 15.37 -2.00
C THR A 9 -11.70 16.36 -1.78
N GLU A 10 -11.49 17.63 -2.09
CA GLU A 10 -12.47 18.70 -1.86
C GLU A 10 -13.34 18.99 -3.10
N ASN A 11 -12.96 18.49 -4.28
CA ASN A 11 -13.74 18.63 -5.51
C ASN A 11 -14.45 17.32 -5.86
N ASP A 12 -15.65 17.45 -6.44
CA ASP A 12 -16.38 16.30 -6.96
C ASP A 12 -15.59 15.64 -8.12
N PRO A 13 -15.46 14.30 -8.17
CA PRO A 13 -14.75 13.62 -9.26
C PRO A 13 -15.27 13.93 -10.67
N SER A 14 -16.55 14.29 -10.81
CA SER A 14 -17.18 14.70 -12.08
C SER A 14 -17.04 16.20 -12.40
N SER A 15 -16.45 16.99 -11.50
CA SER A 15 -16.27 18.43 -11.71
C SER A 15 -15.32 18.73 -12.87
N GLU A 16 -15.59 19.81 -13.60
CA GLU A 16 -14.78 20.21 -14.75
C GLU A 16 -13.29 20.39 -14.44
N VAL A 17 -12.96 20.83 -13.22
CA VAL A 17 -11.58 21.02 -12.78
C VAL A 17 -10.85 19.69 -12.59
N ILE A 18 -11.53 18.67 -12.04
CA ILE A 18 -10.97 17.32 -11.90
C ILE A 18 -10.82 16.67 -13.27
N LEU A 19 -11.86 16.73 -14.11
CA LEU A 19 -11.81 16.18 -15.46
C LEU A 19 -10.67 16.79 -16.28
N GLN A 20 -10.48 18.10 -16.22
CA GLN A 20 -9.35 18.75 -16.89
C GLN A 20 -8.01 18.29 -16.32
N LYS A 21 -7.90 18.15 -14.99
CA LYS A 21 -6.65 17.74 -14.36
C LYS A 21 -6.24 16.32 -14.75
N VAL A 22 -7.18 15.37 -14.78
CA VAL A 22 -6.89 13.99 -15.18
C VAL A 22 -6.60 13.88 -16.68
N ILE A 23 -7.23 14.70 -17.54
CA ILE A 23 -6.85 14.79 -18.95
C ILE A 23 -5.39 15.25 -19.08
N ASN A 24 -5.02 16.33 -18.39
CA ASN A 24 -3.65 16.85 -18.44
C ASN A 24 -2.63 15.79 -17.97
N LEU A 25 -2.91 15.09 -16.87
CA LEU A 25 -2.06 13.98 -16.41
C LEU A 25 -1.97 12.85 -17.45
N GLY A 26 -3.09 12.48 -18.09
CA GLY A 26 -3.10 11.51 -19.18
C GLY A 26 -2.25 11.97 -20.37
N VAL A 27 -2.32 13.24 -20.75
CA VAL A 27 -1.49 13.81 -21.82
C VAL A 27 -0.01 13.75 -21.47
N ASP A 28 0.35 14.15 -20.25
CA ASP A 28 1.74 14.26 -19.81
C ASP A 28 2.44 12.89 -19.72
N PHE A 29 1.72 11.84 -19.32
CA PHE A 29 2.31 10.53 -19.02
C PHE A 29 1.92 9.39 -19.98
N LEU A 30 0.77 9.47 -20.65
CA LEU A 30 0.27 8.42 -21.56
C LEU A 30 0.22 8.89 -23.02
N GLY A 31 0.27 10.19 -23.27
CA GLY A 31 0.48 10.76 -24.59
C GLY A 31 -0.79 11.05 -25.39
N ARG A 32 -0.74 10.79 -26.71
CA ARG A 32 -1.61 11.45 -27.70
C ARG A 32 -3.09 11.13 -27.57
N GLU A 33 -3.46 9.93 -27.12
CA GLU A 33 -4.87 9.53 -27.03
C GLU A 33 -5.64 10.44 -26.06
N TRP A 34 -5.02 10.76 -24.92
CA TRP A 34 -5.55 11.69 -23.92
C TRP A 34 -5.60 13.14 -24.40
N LYS A 35 -4.79 13.52 -25.39
CA LYS A 35 -4.77 14.89 -25.94
C LYS A 35 -6.03 15.22 -26.74
N ASN A 36 -6.66 14.19 -27.30
CA ASN A 36 -7.88 14.31 -28.11
C ASN A 36 -9.13 13.92 -27.30
N THR A 37 -9.02 13.83 -25.98
CA THR A 37 -10.14 13.45 -25.11
C THR A 37 -10.87 14.70 -24.61
N ASP A 38 -12.17 14.77 -24.87
CA ASP A 38 -13.03 15.80 -24.31
C ASP A 38 -13.47 15.45 -22.87
N LYS A 39 -13.72 16.47 -22.04
CA LYS A 39 -14.19 16.27 -20.66
C LYS A 39 -15.45 15.40 -20.59
N SER A 40 -16.37 15.53 -21.54
CA SER A 40 -17.61 14.75 -21.61
C SER A 40 -17.38 13.24 -21.85
N GLN A 41 -16.18 12.87 -22.30
CA GLN A 41 -15.79 11.49 -22.56
C GLN A 41 -15.08 10.85 -21.37
N VAL A 42 -14.72 11.63 -20.35
CA VAL A 42 -13.93 11.17 -19.20
C VAL A 42 -14.85 10.79 -18.05
N ASN A 43 -14.54 9.66 -17.41
CA ASN A 43 -15.15 9.26 -16.16
C ASN A 43 -14.07 9.06 -15.09
N VAL A 44 -14.32 9.60 -13.90
CA VAL A 44 -13.43 9.47 -12.74
C VAL A 44 -14.21 8.85 -11.60
N LYS A 45 -13.84 7.62 -11.24
CA LYS A 45 -14.44 6.91 -10.12
C LYS A 45 -13.46 6.84 -8.96
N LYS A 46 -13.85 7.38 -7.80
CA LYS A 46 -13.10 7.16 -6.56
C LYS A 46 -13.23 5.69 -6.16
N ILE A 47 -12.11 4.99 -6.07
CA ILE A 47 -12.04 3.64 -5.51
C ILE A 47 -11.81 3.77 -4.00
N LEU A 48 -12.41 2.89 -3.21
CA LEU A 48 -12.12 2.79 -1.78
C LEU A 48 -10.61 2.54 -1.61
N GLY A 49 -9.90 3.58 -1.20
CA GLY A 49 -8.46 3.54 -0.95
C GLY A 49 -8.16 3.05 0.46
N GLY A 50 -7.03 2.35 0.62
CA GLY A 50 -6.48 2.06 1.94
C GLY A 50 -6.05 3.33 2.67
N GLN A 51 -5.57 3.19 3.91
CA GLN A 51 -5.22 4.35 4.74
C GLN A 51 -4.15 5.26 4.13
N SER A 52 -3.26 4.73 3.28
CA SER A 52 -2.09 5.46 2.77
C SER A 52 -2.33 6.29 1.50
N ASN A 53 -3.40 6.04 0.73
CA ASN A 53 -3.59 6.65 -0.60
C ASN A 53 -5.06 6.93 -0.93
N HIS A 54 -5.32 8.02 -1.64
CA HIS A 54 -6.57 8.18 -2.40
C HIS A 54 -6.39 7.58 -3.80
N ILE A 55 -7.35 6.75 -4.22
CA ILE A 55 -7.28 6.03 -5.50
C ILE A 55 -8.46 6.46 -6.37
N PHE A 56 -8.17 6.85 -7.60
CA PHE A 56 -9.17 7.17 -8.61
C PHE A 56 -8.92 6.31 -9.84
N TYR A 57 -9.99 5.79 -10.41
CA TYR A 57 -9.97 5.08 -11.68
C TYR A 57 -10.48 6.01 -12.77
N VAL A 58 -9.62 6.25 -13.75
CA VAL A 58 -9.86 7.21 -14.83
C VAL A 58 -10.01 6.43 -16.12
N THR A 59 -11.16 6.60 -16.76
CA THR A 59 -11.48 5.98 -18.05
C THR A 59 -11.93 7.02 -19.07
N SER A 60 -11.87 6.66 -20.35
CA SER A 60 -12.43 7.47 -21.43
C SER A 60 -13.22 6.62 -22.42
N SER A 61 -14.26 7.20 -23.02
CA SER A 61 -15.02 6.57 -24.11
C SER A 61 -14.32 6.61 -25.47
N ASN A 62 -13.22 7.36 -25.61
CA ASN A 62 -12.50 7.52 -26.89
C ASN A 62 -11.34 6.52 -27.10
N SER A 63 -11.35 5.40 -26.38
CA SER A 63 -10.30 4.37 -26.38
C SER A 63 -8.95 4.79 -25.79
N ALA A 64 -8.83 6.01 -25.22
CA ALA A 64 -7.62 6.39 -24.50
C ALA A 64 -7.36 5.42 -23.35
N LYS A 65 -6.09 5.02 -23.22
CA LYS A 65 -5.65 4.05 -22.22
C LYS A 65 -6.06 4.45 -20.80
N GLU A 66 -6.88 3.63 -20.16
CA GLU A 66 -7.31 3.82 -18.78
C GLU A 66 -6.15 3.68 -17.78
N TYR A 67 -6.29 4.31 -16.62
CA TYR A 67 -5.29 4.25 -15.58
C TYR A 67 -5.87 4.45 -14.18
N LEU A 68 -5.12 3.96 -13.19
CA LEU A 68 -5.33 4.28 -11.78
C LEU A 68 -4.47 5.48 -11.40
N LEU A 69 -5.10 6.51 -10.86
CA LEU A 69 -4.45 7.65 -10.25
C LEU A 69 -4.36 7.43 -8.73
N ARG A 70 -3.15 7.41 -8.19
CA ARG A 70 -2.93 7.37 -6.74
C ARG A 70 -2.37 8.68 -6.25
N ILE A 71 -3.04 9.26 -5.26
CA ILE A 71 -2.59 10.45 -4.55
C ILE A 71 -2.11 10.04 -3.16
N HIS A 72 -0.85 10.33 -2.85
CA HIS A 72 -0.21 9.91 -1.62
C HIS A 72 -0.74 10.71 -0.41
N ARG A 73 -0.84 10.07 0.75
CA ARG A 73 -1.17 10.71 2.04
C ARG A 73 0.03 10.74 3.01
N GLN A 74 1.07 9.97 2.72
CA GLN A 74 2.24 9.79 3.57
C GLN A 74 3.32 10.87 3.36
N GLU A 75 4.25 10.96 4.31
CA GLU A 75 5.42 11.84 4.27
C GLU A 75 6.37 11.51 3.11
N ASP A 76 7.14 12.51 2.67
CA ASP A 76 7.93 12.45 1.44
C ASP A 76 9.00 11.34 1.45
N ALA A 77 9.60 11.03 2.61
CA ALA A 77 10.58 9.96 2.73
C ALA A 77 9.98 8.56 2.45
N HIS A 78 8.73 8.33 2.88
CA HIS A 78 8.01 7.10 2.58
C HIS A 78 7.62 7.04 1.10
N VAL A 79 7.12 8.15 0.55
CA VAL A 79 6.77 8.25 -0.87
C VAL A 79 7.98 7.96 -1.76
N PHE A 80 9.17 8.45 -1.40
CA PHE A 80 10.40 8.18 -2.16
C PHE A 80 10.73 6.68 -2.22
N THR A 81 10.73 6.02 -1.05
CA THR A 81 11.02 4.57 -0.97
C THR A 81 9.99 3.76 -1.75
N ASP A 82 8.70 4.08 -1.60
CA ASP A 82 7.61 3.42 -2.31
C ASP A 82 7.71 3.61 -3.82
N THR A 83 8.17 4.78 -4.27
CA THR A 83 8.36 5.07 -5.71
C THR A 83 9.46 4.21 -6.31
N ILE A 84 10.59 4.05 -5.61
CA ILE A 84 11.68 3.16 -6.04
C ILE A 84 11.17 1.72 -6.12
N LEU A 85 10.51 1.24 -5.06
CA LEU A 85 9.98 -0.13 -5.02
C LEU A 85 8.95 -0.39 -6.11
N PHE A 86 8.01 0.53 -6.30
CA PHE A 86 6.99 0.41 -7.34
C PHE A 86 7.59 0.37 -8.74
N SER A 87 8.59 1.20 -9.00
CA SER A 87 9.31 1.19 -10.29
C SER A 87 9.97 -0.16 -10.54
N ILE A 88 10.63 -0.74 -9.53
CA ILE A 88 11.23 -2.08 -9.63
C ILE A 88 10.17 -3.16 -9.87
N PHE A 89 9.03 -3.10 -9.19
CA PHE A 89 7.96 -4.08 -9.36
C PHE A 89 7.33 -4.01 -10.75
N SER A 90 7.13 -2.81 -11.27
CA SER A 90 6.68 -2.56 -12.64
C SER A 90 7.64 -3.16 -13.65
N GLU A 91 8.94 -2.84 -13.56
CA GLU A 91 9.96 -3.31 -14.51
C GLU A 91 10.16 -4.84 -14.46
N ARG A 92 9.93 -5.46 -13.30
CA ARG A 92 10.02 -6.92 -13.14
C ARG A 92 8.73 -7.67 -13.45
N GLY A 93 7.64 -6.97 -13.80
CA GLY A 93 6.34 -7.59 -14.07
C GLY A 93 5.71 -8.28 -12.84
N ILE A 94 6.04 -7.83 -11.63
CA ILE A 94 5.51 -8.36 -10.37
C ILE A 94 4.31 -7.55 -9.88
N GLY A 95 4.12 -6.33 -10.41
CA GLY A 95 2.97 -5.47 -10.12
C GLY A 95 2.44 -4.79 -11.37
N PRO A 96 1.47 -3.88 -11.21
CA PRO A 96 0.95 -3.06 -12.30
C PRO A 96 2.06 -2.22 -12.94
N LYS A 97 1.95 -1.94 -14.24
CA LYS A 97 2.88 -1.01 -14.90
C LYS A 97 2.78 0.39 -14.30
N LEU A 98 3.92 1.02 -14.08
CA LEU A 98 4.03 2.44 -13.77
C LEU A 98 3.93 3.25 -15.07
N TYR A 99 2.92 4.09 -15.20
CA TYR A 99 2.77 4.99 -16.36
C TYR A 99 3.42 6.35 -16.11
N GLY A 100 3.40 6.84 -14.88
CA GLY A 100 3.97 8.14 -14.57
C GLY A 100 4.07 8.41 -13.09
N PHE A 101 5.04 9.23 -12.69
CA PHE A 101 5.23 9.70 -11.33
C PHE A 101 5.30 11.24 -11.32
N PHE A 102 4.66 11.86 -10.34
CA PHE A 102 4.67 13.31 -10.16
C PHE A 102 4.63 13.68 -8.67
N ASN A 103 4.84 14.95 -8.35
CA ASN A 103 4.82 15.39 -6.97
C ASN A 103 3.46 15.15 -6.30
N GLY A 104 3.43 14.22 -5.33
CA GLY A 104 2.24 13.85 -4.58
C GLY A 104 1.39 12.72 -5.17
N GLY A 105 1.82 12.06 -6.26
CA GLY A 105 1.08 10.92 -6.80
C GLY A 105 1.71 10.20 -7.99
N ARG A 106 1.00 9.19 -8.50
CA ARG A 106 1.41 8.38 -9.65
C ARG A 106 0.23 7.89 -10.48
N LEU A 107 0.51 7.54 -11.74
CA LEU A 107 -0.39 6.85 -12.64
C LEU A 107 0.12 5.42 -12.81
N GLU A 108 -0.76 4.44 -12.66
CA GLU A 108 -0.45 3.03 -12.81
C GLU A 108 -1.51 2.31 -13.65
N GLU A 109 -1.13 1.13 -14.16
CA GLU A 109 -2.02 0.23 -14.87
C GLU A 109 -3.21 -0.20 -13.99
N TYR A 110 -4.40 -0.11 -14.56
CA TYR A 110 -5.55 -0.77 -13.98
C TYR A 110 -5.53 -2.24 -14.35
N LEU A 111 -5.54 -3.12 -13.33
CA LEU A 111 -5.68 -4.55 -13.51
C LEU A 111 -7.12 -4.95 -13.17
N PRO A 112 -7.94 -5.39 -14.16
CA PRO A 112 -9.28 -5.88 -13.90
C PRO A 112 -9.24 -7.04 -12.93
N SER A 113 -9.66 -6.78 -11.70
CA SER A 113 -9.51 -7.72 -10.60
C SER A 113 -10.51 -7.47 -9.47
N ARG A 114 -10.67 -8.48 -8.62
CA ARG A 114 -11.40 -8.36 -7.35
C ARG A 114 -10.48 -8.70 -6.18
N ALA A 115 -10.63 -7.97 -5.08
CA ALA A 115 -9.97 -8.35 -3.84
C ALA A 115 -10.46 -9.73 -3.38
N LEU A 116 -9.56 -10.49 -2.79
CA LEU A 116 -9.89 -11.69 -2.06
C LEU A 116 -10.70 -11.34 -0.80
N ASP A 117 -11.45 -12.31 -0.29
CA ASP A 117 -12.14 -12.22 0.99
C ASP A 117 -11.54 -13.22 1.99
N ALA A 118 -11.84 -13.04 3.27
CA ALA A 118 -11.22 -13.82 4.35
C ALA A 118 -11.54 -15.32 4.27
N VAL A 119 -12.64 -15.70 3.62
CA VAL A 119 -13.01 -17.11 3.43
C VAL A 119 -12.26 -17.67 2.21
N SER A 120 -12.19 -16.91 1.13
CA SER A 120 -11.52 -17.31 -0.10
C SER A 120 -10.03 -17.59 0.11
N VAL A 121 -9.32 -16.79 0.90
CA VAL A 121 -7.87 -17.00 1.14
C VAL A 121 -7.56 -18.33 1.85
N LEU A 122 -8.54 -18.92 2.55
CA LEU A 122 -8.39 -20.20 3.25
C LEU A 122 -8.57 -21.41 2.35
N LYS A 123 -9.04 -21.23 1.12
CA LYS A 123 -9.19 -22.33 0.18
C LYS A 123 -7.82 -22.82 -0.28
N PRO A 124 -7.49 -24.12 -0.16
CA PRO A 124 -6.13 -24.63 -0.41
C PRO A 124 -5.54 -24.25 -1.77
N GLU A 125 -6.36 -24.22 -2.81
CA GLU A 125 -5.95 -23.84 -4.17
C GLU A 125 -5.57 -22.36 -4.27
N ILE A 126 -6.22 -21.49 -3.49
CA ILE A 126 -5.94 -20.06 -3.43
C ILE A 126 -4.71 -19.82 -2.56
N SER A 127 -4.66 -20.43 -1.37
CA SER A 127 -3.50 -20.34 -0.47
C SER A 127 -2.22 -20.79 -1.16
N ARG A 128 -2.28 -21.84 -2.00
CA ARG A 128 -1.14 -22.29 -2.80
C ARG A 128 -0.65 -21.22 -3.77
N LYS A 129 -1.56 -20.57 -4.52
CA LYS A 129 -1.21 -19.49 -5.46
C LYS A 129 -0.62 -18.28 -4.74
N ILE A 130 -1.14 -17.93 -3.57
CA ILE A 130 -0.54 -16.89 -2.71
C ILE A 130 0.87 -17.34 -2.30
N GLY A 131 1.02 -18.59 -1.86
CA GLY A 131 2.28 -19.27 -1.57
C GLY A 131 3.32 -19.12 -2.69
N GLU A 132 2.92 -19.39 -3.93
CA GLU A 132 3.75 -19.31 -5.14
C GLU A 132 4.19 -17.88 -5.48
N SER A 133 3.54 -16.85 -4.93
CA SER A 133 3.95 -15.46 -5.13
C SER A 133 5.15 -15.07 -4.24
N PHE A 134 5.30 -15.66 -3.05
CA PHE A 134 6.35 -15.28 -2.09
C PHE A 134 7.78 -15.41 -2.65
N PRO A 135 8.18 -16.51 -3.32
CA PRO A 135 9.54 -16.63 -3.85
C PRO A 135 9.90 -15.50 -4.83
N LYS A 136 8.90 -14.97 -5.57
CA LYS A 136 9.13 -13.83 -6.48
C LYS A 136 9.53 -12.59 -5.71
N TYR A 137 8.88 -12.31 -4.57
CA TYR A 137 9.24 -11.18 -3.72
C TYR A 137 10.57 -11.42 -2.99
N HIS A 138 10.71 -12.59 -2.36
CA HIS A 138 11.85 -12.92 -1.52
C HIS A 138 13.18 -12.99 -2.29
N SER A 139 13.14 -13.35 -3.57
CA SER A 139 14.33 -13.37 -4.45
C SER A 139 14.72 -12.00 -5.00
N MET A 140 13.95 -10.94 -4.73
CA MET A 140 14.24 -9.62 -5.28
C MET A 140 15.44 -8.96 -4.63
N ASN A 141 16.45 -8.67 -5.44
CA ASN A 141 17.48 -7.72 -5.05
C ASN A 141 16.98 -6.28 -5.26
N VAL A 142 16.60 -5.60 -4.19
CA VAL A 142 16.22 -4.18 -4.17
C VAL A 142 17.31 -3.31 -3.54
N PRO A 143 17.52 -2.06 -4.00
CA PRO A 143 18.55 -1.14 -3.50
C PRO A 143 18.09 -0.45 -2.19
N LEU A 144 17.65 -1.24 -1.22
CA LEU A 144 17.29 -0.78 0.12
C LEU A 144 18.26 -1.38 1.14
N SER A 145 18.29 -0.77 2.34
CA SER A 145 19.01 -1.34 3.48
C SER A 145 18.56 -2.78 3.72
N LYS A 146 19.54 -3.66 3.96
CA LYS A 146 19.28 -5.07 4.29
C LYS A 146 19.08 -5.28 5.80
N ASN A 147 19.21 -4.21 6.60
CA ASN A 147 18.96 -4.27 8.04
C ASN A 147 17.47 -4.46 8.33
N ARG A 148 17.17 -5.23 9.38
CA ARG A 148 15.80 -5.49 9.85
C ARG A 148 15.21 -4.19 10.42
N ARG A 149 14.27 -3.58 9.70
CA ARG A 149 13.65 -2.30 10.12
C ARG A 149 12.43 -2.48 11.03
N CYS A 150 11.84 -3.68 11.09
CA CYS A 150 10.59 -3.92 11.83
C CYS A 150 10.70 -3.55 13.32
N PHE A 151 11.77 -3.95 14.01
CA PHE A 151 11.95 -3.62 15.43
C PHE A 151 12.23 -2.13 15.66
N GLN A 152 12.94 -1.47 14.75
CA GLN A 152 13.07 -0.01 14.80
C GLN A 152 11.71 0.68 14.65
N VAL A 153 10.88 0.24 13.70
CA VAL A 153 9.51 0.76 13.53
C VAL A 153 8.68 0.55 14.79
N MET A 154 8.75 -0.62 15.43
CA MET A 154 8.05 -0.86 16.69
C MET A 154 8.48 0.11 17.79
N ARG A 155 9.79 0.39 17.91
CA ARG A 155 10.32 1.37 18.86
C ARG A 155 9.87 2.80 18.53
N ASP A 156 9.91 3.19 17.26
CA ASP A 156 9.47 4.50 16.81
C ASP A 156 7.97 4.72 17.09
N VAL A 157 7.14 3.70 16.87
CA VAL A 157 5.70 3.73 17.18
C VAL A 157 5.46 3.81 18.68
N LEU A 158 6.20 3.04 19.49
CA LEU A 158 6.10 3.09 20.95
C LEU A 158 6.50 4.48 21.49
N GLN A 159 7.56 5.08 20.95
CA GLN A 159 7.99 6.43 21.29
C GLN A 159 6.94 7.47 20.91
N GLN A 160 6.31 7.34 19.73
CA GLN A 160 5.21 8.22 19.31
C GLN A 160 4.01 8.10 20.25
N TYR A 161 3.65 6.88 20.64
CA TYR A 161 2.58 6.64 21.61
C TYR A 161 2.86 7.36 22.94
N GLN A 162 4.07 7.25 23.47
CA GLN A 162 4.51 7.98 24.68
C GLN A 162 4.41 9.50 24.50
N ASN A 163 4.89 10.02 23.38
CA ASN A 163 4.87 11.47 23.09
C ASN A 163 3.44 12.03 23.02
N LEU A 164 2.45 11.20 22.68
CA LEU A 164 1.03 11.55 22.67
C LEU A 164 0.36 11.41 24.05
N GLY A 165 1.15 11.19 25.11
CA GLY A 165 0.65 10.99 26.48
C GLY A 165 0.26 9.56 26.79
N GLY A 166 0.63 8.60 25.93
CA GLY A 166 0.47 7.18 26.17
C GLY A 166 1.30 6.71 27.37
N GLY A 167 0.74 5.77 28.13
CA GLY A 167 1.33 5.26 29.36
C GLY A 167 1.08 3.77 29.50
N ASP A 168 1.04 3.28 30.72
CA ASP A 168 0.69 1.89 30.99
C ASP A 168 -0.75 1.60 30.53
N PHE A 169 -0.92 0.47 29.86
CA PHE A 169 -2.20 0.08 29.27
C PHE A 169 -2.87 -0.98 30.13
N ASN A 170 -4.06 -0.65 30.66
CA ASN A 170 -4.88 -1.62 31.37
C ASN A 170 -5.55 -2.57 30.36
N LEU A 171 -5.37 -3.88 30.57
CA LEU A 171 -6.05 -4.89 29.78
C LEU A 171 -7.47 -5.06 30.29
N PHE A 172 -8.42 -5.14 29.36
CA PHE A 172 -9.82 -5.38 29.68
C PHE A 172 -10.23 -6.72 29.07
N PRO A 173 -11.20 -7.46 29.64
CA PRO A 173 -11.63 -8.77 29.14
C PRO A 173 -12.11 -8.78 27.66
N THR A 174 -12.43 -7.62 27.09
CA THR A 174 -12.74 -7.46 25.66
C THR A 174 -11.51 -7.45 24.75
N HIS A 175 -10.31 -7.29 25.32
CA HIS A 175 -9.03 -7.18 24.60
C HIS A 175 -8.28 -8.52 24.54
N VAL A 176 -8.59 -9.47 25.44
CA VAL A 176 -7.90 -10.76 25.57
C VAL A 176 -8.90 -11.84 26.00
N THR A 177 -8.94 -12.95 25.26
CA THR A 177 -9.88 -14.06 25.50
C THR A 177 -9.31 -15.18 26.37
N TRP A 178 -8.04 -15.06 26.79
CA TRP A 178 -7.32 -16.09 27.54
C TRP A 178 -7.47 -15.86 29.05
N THR A 179 -7.48 -16.93 29.84
CA THR A 179 -7.67 -16.87 31.30
C THR A 179 -6.46 -16.37 32.07
N ASP A 180 -5.29 -16.27 31.43
CA ASP A 180 -4.03 -15.87 32.04
C ASP A 180 -3.42 -14.71 31.26
N HIS A 181 -3.62 -13.49 31.75
CA HIS A 181 -3.01 -12.27 31.22
C HIS A 181 -2.80 -11.29 32.38
N PRO A 182 -1.80 -10.39 32.30
CA PRO A 182 -1.63 -9.37 33.32
C PRO A 182 -2.79 -8.36 33.28
N ASP A 183 -3.08 -7.70 34.39
CA ASP A 183 -4.11 -6.64 34.45
C ASP A 183 -3.68 -5.38 33.68
N SER A 184 -2.38 -5.16 33.54
CA SER A 184 -1.81 -4.05 32.79
C SER A 184 -0.51 -4.42 32.10
N ILE A 185 -0.17 -3.67 31.05
CA ILE A 185 1.10 -3.76 30.34
C ILE A 185 1.77 -2.40 30.42
N SER A 186 2.98 -2.37 30.99
CA SER A 186 3.76 -1.14 31.03
C SER A 186 4.53 -0.91 29.72
N LEU A 187 4.90 0.35 29.47
CA LEU A 187 5.80 0.71 28.37
C LEU A 187 7.14 -0.02 28.44
N GLU A 188 7.64 -0.25 29.67
CA GLU A 188 8.87 -1.02 29.90
C GLU A 188 8.69 -2.49 29.50
N ASN A 189 7.52 -3.09 29.78
CA ASN A 189 7.21 -4.45 29.33
C ASN A 189 7.23 -4.54 27.81
N LEU A 190 6.57 -3.60 27.10
CA LEU A 190 6.59 -3.57 25.64
C LEU A 190 8.01 -3.45 25.07
N GLN A 191 8.85 -2.62 25.69
CA GLN A 191 10.24 -2.47 25.25
C GLN A 191 11.06 -3.75 25.46
N LYS A 192 10.83 -4.47 26.57
CA LYS A 192 11.44 -5.78 26.84
C LYS A 192 10.98 -6.83 25.81
N GLU A 193 9.70 -6.88 25.50
CA GLU A 193 9.16 -7.80 24.48
C GLU A 193 9.76 -7.53 23.09
N ILE A 194 9.88 -6.25 22.69
CA ILE A 194 10.53 -5.89 21.41
C ILE A 194 11.98 -6.40 21.38
N ASN A 195 12.74 -6.20 22.46
CA ASN A 195 14.15 -6.61 22.53
C ASN A 195 14.28 -8.15 22.54
N LEU A 196 13.39 -8.84 23.24
CA LEU A 196 13.35 -10.31 23.28
C LEU A 196 13.06 -10.88 21.89
N MET A 197 12.03 -10.38 21.21
CA MET A 197 11.68 -10.80 19.85
C MET A 197 12.81 -10.50 18.86
N GLU A 198 13.48 -9.35 18.96
CA GLU A 198 14.63 -9.03 18.12
C GLU A 198 15.79 -9.99 18.35
N SER A 199 16.10 -10.31 19.60
CA SER A 199 17.15 -11.27 19.96
C SER A 199 16.87 -12.65 19.35
N TRP A 200 15.67 -13.21 19.57
CA TRP A 200 15.30 -14.51 19.02
C TRP A 200 15.26 -14.51 17.50
N THR A 201 14.77 -13.43 16.89
CA THR A 201 14.69 -13.35 15.43
C THR A 201 16.09 -13.29 14.80
N ASN A 202 17.01 -12.54 15.40
CA ASN A 202 18.40 -12.51 14.94
C ASN A 202 19.06 -13.88 15.14
N GLU A 203 18.85 -14.55 16.27
CA GLU A 203 19.42 -15.88 16.51
C GLU A 203 18.94 -16.94 15.52
N ILE A 204 17.63 -16.97 15.23
CA ILE A 204 17.01 -18.04 14.45
C ILE A 204 17.08 -17.77 12.93
N PHE A 205 16.95 -16.50 12.52
CA PHE A 205 16.68 -16.14 11.12
C PHE A 205 17.76 -15.29 10.47
N GLU A 206 18.96 -15.15 11.07
CA GLU A 206 20.02 -14.25 10.56
C GLU A 206 20.26 -14.45 9.06
N ASP A 207 20.46 -15.72 8.66
CA ASP A 207 20.84 -16.12 7.29
C ASP A 207 19.65 -16.26 6.32
N THR A 208 18.43 -15.97 6.78
CA THR A 208 17.19 -16.14 5.99
C THR A 208 16.45 -14.83 5.72
N VAL A 209 17.09 -13.70 5.99
CA VAL A 209 16.50 -12.38 5.72
C VAL A 209 16.35 -12.16 4.23
N VAL A 210 15.11 -11.84 3.84
CA VAL A 210 14.73 -11.59 2.45
C VAL A 210 13.91 -10.30 2.34
N PHE A 211 13.73 -9.83 1.12
CA PHE A 211 12.81 -8.74 0.85
C PHE A 211 11.36 -9.22 1.03
N CYS A 212 10.59 -8.55 1.89
CA CYS A 212 9.22 -8.95 2.23
C CYS A 212 8.21 -7.83 1.91
N HIS A 213 6.98 -8.22 1.60
CA HIS A 213 5.86 -7.28 1.46
C HIS A 213 5.41 -6.68 2.80
N ASN A 214 5.57 -7.42 3.91
CA ASN A 214 5.23 -7.02 5.29
C ASN A 214 3.74 -6.72 5.58
N ASP A 215 2.84 -6.82 4.60
CA ASP A 215 1.41 -6.53 4.74
C ASP A 215 0.56 -7.31 3.73
N LEU A 216 0.65 -8.64 3.77
CA LEU A 216 -0.11 -9.53 2.87
C LEU A 216 -1.52 -9.81 3.39
N ALA A 217 -2.19 -8.76 3.85
CA ALA A 217 -3.59 -8.83 4.22
C ALA A 217 -4.46 -9.22 3.01
N VAL A 218 -5.65 -9.74 3.30
CA VAL A 218 -6.66 -10.16 2.30
C VAL A 218 -6.95 -9.08 1.26
N VAL A 219 -6.97 -7.81 1.70
CA VAL A 219 -7.22 -6.63 0.84
C VAL A 219 -6.09 -6.31 -0.14
N CYS A 220 -4.90 -6.87 0.07
CA CYS A 220 -3.74 -6.69 -0.79
C CYS A 220 -3.63 -7.79 -1.87
N GLN A 221 -4.53 -8.78 -1.85
CA GLN A 221 -4.48 -9.93 -2.75
C GLN A 221 -5.66 -9.88 -3.72
N TYR A 222 -5.35 -9.98 -5.02
CA TYR A 222 -6.33 -9.77 -6.08
C TYR A 222 -6.41 -10.97 -7.03
N PHE A 223 -7.63 -11.34 -7.42
CA PHE A 223 -7.87 -12.25 -8.53
C PHE A 223 -8.00 -11.46 -9.83
N GLY A 224 -7.08 -11.67 -10.77
CA GLY A 224 -7.23 -11.17 -12.14
C GLY A 224 -8.43 -11.81 -12.85
N ALA A 225 -9.04 -11.08 -13.77
CA ALA A 225 -10.19 -11.54 -14.56
C ALA A 225 -9.90 -12.82 -15.37
N GLU A 226 -8.63 -13.12 -15.67
CA GLU A 226 -8.18 -14.32 -16.40
C GLU A 226 -8.29 -15.63 -15.59
N PHE A 227 -8.67 -15.55 -14.31
CA PHE A 227 -8.80 -16.70 -13.39
C PHE A 227 -10.24 -16.96 -12.93
N GLN A 228 -11.25 -16.39 -13.60
CA GLN A 228 -12.67 -16.77 -13.48
C GLN A 228 -13.01 -17.86 -14.50
#